data_AF-A0A3D9DWR9-F1
#
_entry.id   AF-A0A3D9DWR9-F1
#
_cell.length_a   1.000
_cell.length_b   1.000
_cell.length_c   1.000
_cell.angle_alpha   90.00
_cell.angle_beta   90.00
_cell.angle_gamma   90.00
#
_symmetry.space_group_name_H-M   'P 1'
#
loop_
_entity.id
_entity.type
_entity.pdbx_description
1 polymer ?
#
loop_
_entity_poly.entity_id
_entity_poly.type
_entity_poly.pdbx_seq_one_letter_code
_entity_poly.pdbx_strand_id
1 'polypeptide(L)'
;MMKQLLHASYRSAALVMVALLAGCAGQATEFHRYTLPLADQRPAEPGVSLPDSAPTVAVSSVRLADYLDGQGVVYQTSDIEVNEAQTNLWADNLSAQLTRSLQRTLGDQLSDHRVLGETLAGDRADTGVRVTLSRFQGRYDGLAVLAGQYQLRDAGGNLLTQQHFDLQRPLEDDGYPALVRTLSQGWESVGEQIAAEITRQERSNAGADASANRSPAPSTQSAPAGSPRGTDGS
;
A
#
# COMPACT_ATOMS: atom_id res chain seq x y z
N MET A 1 78.97 -14.33 -18.18
CA MET A 1 77.88 -13.74 -19.01
C MET A 1 76.55 -14.51 -18.94
N MET A 2 76.52 -15.85 -18.79
CA MET A 2 75.27 -16.63 -18.76
C MET A 2 74.31 -16.36 -17.57
N LYS A 3 74.81 -16.00 -16.38
CA LYS A 3 73.96 -15.69 -15.22
C LYS A 3 73.14 -14.40 -15.39
N GLN A 4 73.65 -13.40 -16.12
CA GLN A 4 72.97 -12.11 -16.33
C GLN A 4 71.70 -12.25 -17.19
N LEU A 5 71.72 -13.17 -18.17
CA LEU A 5 70.58 -13.43 -19.05
C LEU A 5 69.44 -14.16 -18.32
N LEU A 6 69.74 -15.11 -17.42
CA LEU A 6 68.71 -15.79 -16.62
C LEU A 6 67.96 -14.85 -15.66
N HIS A 7 68.65 -13.91 -15.02
CA HIS A 7 68.01 -12.94 -14.12
C HIS A 7 67.16 -11.91 -14.88
N ALA A 8 67.56 -11.55 -16.11
CA ALA A 8 66.76 -10.68 -16.97
C ALA A 8 65.44 -11.36 -17.37
N SER A 9 65.48 -12.63 -17.79
CA SER A 9 64.27 -13.40 -18.11
C SER A 9 63.36 -13.66 -16.90
N TYR A 10 63.91 -13.90 -15.70
CA TYR A 10 63.12 -14.04 -14.47
C TYR A 10 62.44 -12.72 -14.04
N ARG A 11 63.11 -11.59 -14.23
CA ARG A 11 62.55 -10.25 -13.95
C ARG A 11 61.42 -9.90 -14.92
N SER A 12 61.56 -10.22 -16.20
CA SER A 12 60.50 -10.00 -17.19
C SER A 12 59.28 -10.90 -16.94
N ALA A 13 59.49 -12.17 -16.60
CA ALA A 13 58.38 -13.08 -16.27
C ALA A 13 57.62 -12.66 -15.00
N ALA A 14 58.33 -12.18 -13.97
CA ALA A 14 57.71 -11.67 -12.75
C ALA A 14 56.86 -10.41 -13.01
N LEU A 15 57.30 -9.52 -13.90
CA LEU A 15 56.62 -8.26 -14.20
C LEU A 15 55.34 -8.48 -15.03
N VAL A 16 55.36 -9.45 -15.96
CA VAL A 16 54.17 -9.88 -16.72
C VAL A 16 53.14 -10.57 -15.82
N MET A 17 53.58 -11.41 -14.88
CA MET A 17 52.70 -12.04 -13.91
C MET A 17 51.99 -10.99 -13.04
N VAL A 18 52.71 -10.01 -12.48
CA VAL A 18 52.12 -8.93 -11.67
C VAL A 18 51.12 -8.08 -12.48
N ALA A 19 51.39 -7.82 -13.76
CA ALA A 19 50.48 -7.09 -14.63
C ALA A 19 49.18 -7.87 -14.95
N LEU A 20 49.25 -9.19 -15.07
CA LEU A 20 48.07 -10.05 -15.29
C LEU A 20 47.20 -10.16 -14.02
N LEU A 21 47.76 -10.10 -12.81
CA LEU A 21 46.98 -10.09 -11.58
C LEU A 21 46.27 -8.74 -11.31
N ALA A 22 46.79 -7.63 -11.82
CA ALA A 22 46.17 -6.31 -11.67
C ALA A 22 44.90 -6.11 -12.53
N GLY A 23 44.72 -6.91 -13.58
CA GLY A 23 43.55 -6.83 -14.48
C GLY A 23 42.28 -7.50 -13.96
N CYS A 24 42.39 -8.37 -12.94
CA CYS A 24 41.25 -9.08 -12.35
C CYS A 24 40.67 -8.38 -11.10
N ALA A 25 41.31 -7.30 -10.63
CA ALA A 25 40.88 -6.59 -9.43
C ALA A 25 39.88 -5.48 -9.76
N GLY A 26 38.60 -5.83 -9.79
CA GLY A 26 37.53 -4.88 -9.45
C GLY A 26 36.75 -4.29 -10.62
N GLN A 27 35.70 -4.98 -11.04
CA GLN A 27 34.49 -4.28 -11.46
C GLN A 27 33.72 -3.98 -10.17
N ALA A 28 33.54 -2.69 -9.85
CA ALA A 28 32.74 -2.29 -8.69
C ALA A 28 31.30 -2.75 -8.92
N THR A 29 30.73 -3.52 -7.99
CA THR A 29 29.31 -3.89 -8.03
C THR A 29 28.47 -2.62 -7.90
N GLU A 30 27.70 -2.30 -8.94
CA GLU A 30 26.78 -1.17 -8.93
C GLU A 30 25.51 -1.54 -8.15
N PHE A 31 25.10 -0.67 -7.23
CA PHE A 31 23.88 -0.83 -6.43
C PHE A 31 22.85 0.21 -6.84
N HIS A 32 21.67 -0.25 -7.22
CA HIS A 32 20.53 0.60 -7.53
C HIS A 32 19.57 0.61 -6.35
N ARG A 33 19.09 1.80 -5.99
CA ARG A 33 18.10 2.01 -4.92
C ARG A 33 16.84 2.65 -5.49
N TYR A 34 15.70 2.03 -5.21
CA TYR A 34 14.40 2.38 -5.75
C TYR A 34 13.48 2.89 -4.66
N THR A 35 12.81 4.00 -4.92
CA THR A 35 11.61 4.41 -4.20
C THR A 35 10.39 4.16 -5.06
N LEU A 36 9.24 3.88 -4.46
CA LEU A 36 7.98 3.88 -5.20
C LEU A 36 7.74 5.29 -5.75
N PRO A 37 7.74 5.49 -7.08
CA PRO A 37 7.38 6.77 -7.66
C PRO A 37 5.90 6.98 -7.39
N LEU A 38 5.57 7.79 -6.40
CA LEU A 38 4.21 8.29 -6.26
C LEU A 38 3.87 8.98 -7.58
N ALA A 39 2.70 8.67 -8.15
CA ALA A 39 2.27 9.32 -9.38
C ALA A 39 2.39 10.83 -9.19
N ASP A 40 3.27 11.41 -10.00
CA ASP A 40 3.70 12.80 -10.04
C ASP A 40 4.42 13.25 -8.75
N GLN A 41 5.67 13.72 -8.76
CA GLN A 41 6.10 15.03 -9.30
C GLN A 41 5.09 16.19 -9.18
N ARG A 42 3.89 16.00 -8.60
CA ARG A 42 2.98 17.08 -8.27
C ARG A 42 3.56 17.83 -7.07
N PRO A 43 3.75 19.15 -7.19
CA PRO A 43 4.03 19.98 -6.04
C PRO A 43 3.00 19.66 -4.96
N ALA A 44 3.44 19.56 -3.70
CA ALA A 44 2.50 19.52 -2.60
C ALA A 44 1.61 20.76 -2.70
N GLU A 45 0.34 20.56 -3.05
CA GLU A 45 -0.65 21.64 -3.04
C GLU A 45 -0.66 22.24 -1.61
N PRO A 46 -0.72 23.57 -1.47
CA PRO A 46 -0.76 24.20 -0.15
C PRO A 46 -1.92 23.61 0.67
N GLY A 47 -1.61 23.19 1.89
CA GLY A 47 -2.52 22.39 2.71
C GLY A 47 -3.91 23.02 2.84
N VAL A 48 -4.92 22.31 2.35
CA VAL A 48 -6.32 22.67 2.53
C VAL A 48 -6.63 22.55 4.03
N SER A 49 -7.07 23.65 4.64
CA SER A 49 -7.54 23.64 6.02
C SER A 49 -8.91 22.99 6.07
N LEU A 50 -8.97 21.73 6.49
CA LEU A 50 -10.20 21.00 6.74
C LEU A 50 -10.79 21.40 8.11
N PRO A 51 -12.13 21.45 8.26
CA PRO A 51 -12.75 21.68 9.56
C PRO A 51 -12.40 20.56 10.54
N ASP A 52 -12.49 20.84 11.84
CA ASP A 52 -12.25 19.82 12.88
C ASP A 52 -13.27 18.67 12.84
N SER A 53 -14.42 18.88 12.19
CA SER A 53 -15.45 17.87 11.97
C SER A 53 -15.25 17.03 10.70
N ALA A 54 -14.14 17.20 9.98
CA ALA A 54 -13.85 16.41 8.79
C ALA A 54 -13.69 14.92 9.16
N PRO A 55 -14.34 13.99 8.44
CA PRO A 55 -14.18 12.57 8.70
C PRO A 55 -12.71 12.15 8.64
N THR A 56 -12.33 11.22 9.50
CA THR A 56 -10.94 10.79 9.68
C THR A 56 -10.72 9.38 9.13
N VAL A 57 -9.63 9.22 8.37
CA VAL A 57 -9.19 7.92 7.85
C VAL A 57 -7.80 7.61 8.39
N ALA A 58 -7.68 6.56 9.21
CA ALA A 58 -6.40 6.11 9.73
C ALA A 58 -5.85 4.95 8.90
N VAL A 59 -4.62 5.10 8.41
CA VAL A 59 -3.91 4.06 7.66
C VAL A 59 -2.90 3.37 8.58
N SER A 60 -3.12 2.08 8.81
CA SER A 60 -2.16 1.20 9.49
C SER A 60 -0.93 0.94 8.62
N SER A 61 0.19 0.61 9.27
CA SER A 61 1.38 0.11 8.56
C SER A 61 1.01 -1.10 7.71
N VAL A 62 1.35 -1.04 6.42
CA VAL A 62 1.07 -2.10 5.46
C VAL A 62 1.83 -3.37 5.86
N ARG A 63 1.13 -4.48 6.05
CA ARG A 63 1.74 -5.77 6.39
C ARG A 63 2.21 -6.46 5.12
N LEU A 64 3.40 -7.03 5.16
CA LEU A 64 4.00 -7.76 4.04
C LEU A 64 4.11 -9.24 4.40
N ALA A 65 4.04 -10.10 3.39
CA ALA A 65 4.55 -11.47 3.51
C ALA A 65 6.06 -11.43 3.78
N ASP A 66 6.56 -12.38 4.57
CA ASP A 66 7.95 -12.36 5.06
C ASP A 66 9.00 -12.24 3.95
N TYR A 67 8.76 -12.88 2.80
CA TYR A 67 9.69 -12.84 1.66
C TYR A 67 9.75 -11.46 0.96
N LEU A 68 8.80 -10.57 1.24
CA LEU A 68 8.76 -9.19 0.73
C LEU A 68 9.38 -8.18 1.70
N ASP A 69 9.66 -8.56 2.96
CA ASP A 69 10.22 -7.67 4.00
C ASP A 69 11.76 -7.55 3.93
N GLY A 70 12.34 -8.03 2.83
CA GLY A 70 13.75 -7.86 2.49
C GLY A 70 14.08 -6.46 1.95
N GLN A 71 15.36 -6.24 1.65
CA GLN A 71 15.83 -5.00 1.05
C GLN A 71 15.76 -5.04 -0.48
N GLY A 72 15.80 -6.23 -1.09
CA GLY A 72 15.79 -6.39 -2.54
C GLY A 72 14.40 -6.32 -3.15
N VAL A 73 14.33 -5.86 -4.40
CA VAL A 73 13.13 -6.02 -5.23
C VAL A 73 12.97 -7.51 -5.55
N VAL A 74 11.79 -8.06 -5.24
CA VAL A 74 11.51 -9.48 -5.46
C VAL A 74 11.09 -9.73 -6.90
N TYR A 75 11.62 -10.82 -7.46
CA TYR A 75 11.29 -11.30 -8.80
C TYR A 75 11.01 -12.79 -8.78
N GLN A 76 9.91 -13.22 -9.39
CA GLN A 76 9.54 -14.61 -9.54
C GLN A 76 10.14 -15.19 -10.82
N THR A 77 11.07 -16.13 -10.68
CA THR A 77 11.85 -16.72 -11.78
C THR A 77 11.17 -17.93 -12.44
N SER A 78 10.21 -18.55 -11.75
CA SER A 78 9.39 -19.66 -12.28
C SER A 78 7.99 -19.64 -11.64
N ASP A 79 7.15 -20.65 -11.89
CA ASP A 79 5.84 -20.77 -11.26
C ASP A 79 5.91 -20.87 -9.72
N ILE A 80 7.04 -21.31 -9.15
CA ILE A 80 7.21 -21.57 -7.71
C ILE A 80 8.43 -20.91 -7.07
N GLU A 81 9.36 -20.35 -7.85
CA GLU A 81 10.61 -19.78 -7.33
C GLU A 81 10.56 -18.25 -7.30
N VAL A 82 10.93 -17.68 -6.14
CA VAL A 82 11.09 -16.24 -5.93
C VAL A 82 12.54 -15.94 -5.56
N ASN A 83 13.07 -14.85 -6.11
CA ASN A 83 14.42 -14.38 -5.87
C ASN A 83 14.38 -12.91 -5.43
N GLU A 84 15.04 -12.61 -4.32
CA GLU A 84 15.28 -11.24 -3.85
C GLU A 84 16.56 -10.69 -4.49
N ALA A 85 16.46 -9.52 -5.14
CA ALA A 85 17.61 -8.95 -5.83
C ALA A 85 18.69 -8.44 -4.86
N GLN A 86 19.97 -8.75 -5.14
CA GLN A 86 21.10 -8.33 -4.30
C GLN A 86 21.61 -6.91 -4.60
N THR A 87 21.40 -6.43 -5.82
CA THR A 87 21.91 -5.13 -6.30
C THR A 87 20.80 -4.16 -6.69
N ASN A 88 19.54 -4.59 -6.67
CA ASN A 88 18.36 -3.78 -6.96
C ASN A 88 17.51 -3.71 -5.70
N LEU A 89 17.74 -2.66 -4.92
CA LEU A 89 17.26 -2.57 -3.55
C LEU A 89 16.16 -1.50 -3.42
N TRP A 90 15.27 -1.66 -2.47
CA TRP A 90 14.44 -0.57 -1.98
C TRP A 90 15.32 0.45 -1.25
N ALA A 91 15.04 1.73 -1.46
CA ALA A 91 15.77 2.83 -0.83
C ALA A 91 15.40 3.03 0.66
N ASP A 92 14.23 2.55 1.07
CA ASP A 92 13.69 2.55 2.43
C ASP A 92 12.83 1.27 2.61
N ASN A 93 12.47 0.91 3.83
CA ASN A 93 11.63 -0.26 4.10
C ASN A 93 10.34 -0.22 3.26
N LEU A 94 10.04 -1.31 2.55
CA LEU A 94 8.95 -1.38 1.59
C LEU A 94 7.58 -1.11 2.25
N SER A 95 7.34 -1.62 3.46
CA SER A 95 6.10 -1.37 4.21
C SER A 95 5.90 0.12 4.47
N ALA A 96 6.96 0.82 4.89
CA ALA A 96 6.91 2.26 5.11
C ALA A 96 6.62 3.05 3.82
N GLN A 97 7.25 2.65 2.70
CA GLN A 97 7.01 3.28 1.40
C GLN A 97 5.55 3.09 0.92
N LEU A 98 5.03 1.86 1.00
CA LEU A 98 3.65 1.54 0.62
C LEU A 98 2.65 2.29 1.49
N THR A 99 2.89 2.37 2.80
CA THR A 99 2.03 3.08 3.76
C THR A 99 1.95 4.57 3.42
N ARG A 100 3.09 5.23 3.18
CA ARG A 100 3.11 6.65 2.80
C ARG A 100 2.45 6.89 1.45
N SER A 101 2.65 5.99 0.49
CA SER A 101 1.99 6.06 -0.82
C SER A 101 0.48 5.93 -0.68
N LEU A 102 0.00 4.99 0.13
CA LEU A 102 -1.43 4.79 0.36
C LEU A 102 -2.06 6.01 1.04
N GLN A 103 -1.39 6.58 2.06
CA GLN A 103 -1.86 7.81 2.71
C GLN A 103 -1.99 8.98 1.71
N ARG A 104 -1.02 9.14 0.81
CA ARG A 104 -1.09 10.17 -0.24
C ARG A 104 -2.26 9.92 -1.19
N THR A 105 -2.36 8.72 -1.77
CA THR A 105 -3.46 8.40 -2.69
C THR A 105 -4.82 8.59 -2.03
N LEU A 106 -4.99 8.18 -0.77
CA LEU A 106 -6.24 8.42 -0.04
C LEU A 106 -6.49 9.92 0.20
N GLY A 107 -5.47 10.70 0.54
CA GLY A 107 -5.61 12.15 0.72
C GLY A 107 -6.00 12.87 -0.56
N ASP A 108 -5.49 12.40 -1.71
CA ASP A 108 -5.82 12.96 -3.02
C ASP A 108 -7.24 12.57 -3.48
N GLN A 109 -7.69 11.35 -3.15
CA GLN A 109 -9.00 10.82 -3.55
C GLN A 109 -10.14 11.21 -2.60
N LEU A 110 -9.82 11.45 -1.32
CA LEU A 110 -10.77 11.80 -0.25
C LEU A 110 -10.51 13.24 0.24
N SER A 111 -10.75 14.21 -0.65
CA SER A 111 -10.43 15.62 -0.40
C SER A 111 -11.15 16.26 0.78
N ASP A 112 -12.25 15.66 1.26
CA ASP A 112 -13.05 16.06 2.41
C ASP A 112 -12.68 15.30 3.70
N HIS A 113 -11.73 14.37 3.63
CA HIS A 113 -11.29 13.55 4.77
C HIS A 113 -9.91 13.97 5.25
N ARG A 114 -9.69 13.79 6.56
CA ARG A 114 -8.37 13.90 7.16
C ARG A 114 -7.72 12.52 7.20
N VAL A 115 -6.71 12.31 6.36
CA VAL A 115 -5.93 11.05 6.32
C VAL A 115 -4.76 11.13 7.30
N LEU A 116 -4.68 10.14 8.21
CA LEU A 116 -3.72 10.07 9.30
C LEU A 116 -2.97 8.73 9.28
N GLY A 117 -1.75 8.72 9.82
CA GLY A 117 -1.10 7.47 10.23
C GLY A 117 -1.70 6.94 11.52
N GLU A 118 -1.72 5.61 11.69
CA GLU A 118 -2.29 4.94 12.88
C GLU A 118 -1.78 5.51 14.21
N THR A 119 -0.51 5.88 14.31
CA THR A 119 0.07 6.46 15.54
C THR A 119 -0.41 7.88 15.86
N LEU A 120 -0.91 8.62 14.86
CA LEU A 120 -1.40 9.99 15.00
C LEU A 120 -2.92 10.07 15.20
N ALA A 121 -3.63 9.00 14.89
CA ALA A 121 -5.09 8.96 14.90
C ALA A 121 -5.72 8.92 16.32
N GLY A 122 -4.93 8.73 17.37
CA GLY A 122 -5.49 8.41 18.70
C GLY A 122 -6.37 7.16 18.64
N ASP A 123 -7.33 7.04 19.55
CA ASP A 123 -8.08 5.79 19.74
C ASP A 123 -9.24 5.56 18.76
N ARG A 124 -9.69 6.53 17.94
CA ARG A 124 -10.90 6.34 17.11
C ARG A 124 -10.95 7.25 15.88
N ALA A 125 -10.18 6.94 14.82
CA ALA A 125 -10.54 7.45 13.50
C ALA A 125 -11.89 6.87 13.05
N ASP A 126 -12.65 7.63 12.27
CA ASP A 126 -13.98 7.20 11.78
C ASP A 126 -13.87 5.93 10.94
N THR A 127 -12.82 5.85 10.12
CA THR A 127 -12.48 4.66 9.33
C THR A 127 -11.01 4.26 9.50
N GLY A 128 -10.77 3.00 9.88
CA GLY A 128 -9.45 2.38 9.90
C GLY A 128 -9.18 1.51 8.66
N VAL A 129 -8.04 1.71 8.01
CA VAL A 129 -7.58 0.97 6.83
C VAL A 129 -6.41 0.06 7.21
N ARG A 130 -6.58 -1.24 6.99
CA ARG A 130 -5.50 -2.24 7.14
C ARG A 130 -5.29 -2.96 5.83
N VAL A 131 -4.04 -3.05 5.38
CA VAL A 131 -3.68 -3.77 4.15
C VAL A 131 -2.61 -4.80 4.44
N THR A 132 -2.78 -6.01 3.89
CA THR A 132 -1.78 -7.07 3.88
C THR A 132 -1.47 -7.44 2.43
N LEU A 133 -0.20 -7.33 2.04
CA LEU A 133 0.29 -7.73 0.73
C LEU A 133 0.87 -9.14 0.81
N SER A 134 0.38 -10.00 -0.07
CA SER A 134 0.92 -11.35 -0.29
C SER A 134 1.83 -11.42 -1.51
N ARG A 135 1.72 -10.48 -2.46
CA ARG A 135 2.63 -10.35 -3.62
C ARG A 135 2.90 -8.89 -3.93
N PHE A 136 4.15 -8.59 -4.25
CA PHE A 136 4.60 -7.29 -4.74
C PHE A 136 5.93 -7.47 -5.49
N GLN A 137 5.86 -8.00 -6.70
CA GLN A 137 7.03 -8.57 -7.38
C GLN A 137 6.91 -8.51 -8.90
N GLY A 138 8.05 -8.66 -9.59
CA GLY A 138 8.06 -9.01 -11.00
C GLY A 138 7.91 -10.51 -11.20
N ARG A 139 7.57 -10.93 -12.42
CA ARG A 139 7.43 -12.33 -12.81
C ARG A 139 8.05 -12.59 -14.18
N TYR A 140 8.52 -13.82 -14.37
CA TYR A 140 9.23 -14.32 -15.56
C TYR A 140 8.53 -14.07 -16.90
N ASP A 141 7.22 -13.81 -16.90
CA ASP A 141 6.39 -13.51 -18.08
C ASP A 141 6.30 -12.02 -18.40
N GLY A 142 7.13 -11.18 -17.76
CA GLY A 142 7.14 -9.74 -17.98
C GLY A 142 5.98 -9.02 -17.30
N LEU A 143 5.40 -9.60 -16.25
CA LEU A 143 4.33 -8.99 -15.46
C LEU A 143 4.83 -8.47 -14.11
N ALA A 144 4.33 -7.31 -13.72
CA ALA A 144 4.32 -6.82 -12.35
C ALA A 144 3.06 -7.36 -11.66
N VAL A 145 3.22 -8.00 -10.50
CA VAL A 145 2.16 -8.70 -9.79
C VAL A 145 2.04 -8.13 -8.39
N LEU A 146 0.84 -7.68 -8.04
CA LEU A 146 0.50 -7.20 -6.71
C LEU A 146 -0.78 -7.88 -6.26
N ALA A 147 -0.73 -8.55 -5.11
CA ALA A 147 -1.87 -9.25 -4.57
C ALA A 147 -1.91 -9.13 -3.05
N GLY A 148 -3.11 -9.20 -2.50
CA GLY A 148 -3.31 -9.05 -1.08
C GLY A 148 -4.78 -8.88 -0.72
N GLN A 149 -4.99 -8.29 0.45
CA GLN A 149 -6.30 -7.96 0.96
C GLN A 149 -6.26 -6.66 1.76
N TYR A 150 -7.38 -5.96 1.79
CA TYR A 150 -7.59 -4.83 2.69
C TYR A 150 -8.84 -5.03 3.55
N GLN A 151 -8.84 -4.40 4.72
CA GLN A 151 -9.96 -4.32 5.63
C GLN A 151 -10.27 -2.85 5.93
N LEU A 152 -11.55 -2.50 5.90
CA LEU A 152 -12.04 -1.25 6.47
C LEU A 152 -12.75 -1.55 7.79
N ARG A 153 -12.50 -0.70 8.78
CA ARG A 153 -13.10 -0.82 10.11
C ARG A 153 -13.69 0.51 10.55
N ASP A 154 -14.76 0.46 11.32
CA ASP A 154 -15.34 1.66 11.93
C ASP A 154 -14.51 2.14 13.15
N ALA A 155 -14.91 3.27 13.72
CA ALA A 155 -14.36 3.81 14.96
C ALA A 155 -14.44 2.86 16.18
N GLY A 156 -15.34 1.87 16.16
CA GLY A 156 -15.44 0.83 17.17
C GLY A 156 -14.50 -0.36 16.93
N GLY A 157 -13.81 -0.40 15.79
CA GLY A 157 -12.98 -1.51 15.35
C GLY A 157 -13.75 -2.65 14.67
N ASN A 158 -15.05 -2.50 14.46
CA ASN A 158 -15.87 -3.50 13.76
C ASN A 158 -15.49 -3.53 12.28
N LEU A 159 -15.51 -4.72 11.68
CA LEU A 159 -15.22 -4.89 10.27
C LEU A 159 -16.38 -4.35 9.43
N LEU A 160 -16.12 -3.33 8.62
CA LEU A 160 -17.05 -2.81 7.63
C LEU A 160 -16.99 -3.64 6.35
N THR A 161 -15.78 -3.91 5.86
CA THR A 161 -15.56 -4.73 4.66
C THR A 161 -14.18 -5.36 4.66
N GLN A 162 -14.04 -6.48 3.96
CA GLN A 162 -12.77 -7.12 3.64
C GLN A 162 -12.81 -7.54 2.17
N GLN A 163 -11.81 -7.12 1.40
CA GLN A 163 -11.72 -7.41 -0.03
C GLN A 163 -10.32 -7.90 -0.38
N HIS A 164 -10.25 -8.79 -1.38
CA HIS A 164 -9.00 -9.22 -1.98
C HIS A 164 -8.74 -8.41 -3.25
N PHE A 165 -7.47 -8.22 -3.58
CA PHE A 165 -7.04 -7.68 -4.86
C PHE A 165 -5.93 -8.55 -5.45
N ASP A 166 -5.96 -8.72 -6.77
CA ASP A 166 -4.91 -9.36 -7.58
C ASP A 166 -4.81 -8.55 -8.87
N LEU A 167 -3.73 -7.79 -8.98
CA LEU A 167 -3.43 -6.94 -10.12
C LEU A 167 -2.20 -7.49 -10.82
N GLN A 168 -2.31 -7.65 -12.14
CA GLN A 168 -1.22 -8.05 -13.01
C GLN A 168 -1.12 -7.03 -14.13
N ARG A 169 0.06 -6.46 -14.31
CA ARG A 169 0.31 -5.44 -15.31
C ARG A 169 1.55 -5.78 -16.13
N PRO A 170 1.48 -5.71 -17.47
CA PRO A 170 2.66 -5.87 -18.29
C PRO A 170 3.65 -4.74 -18.01
N LEU A 171 4.93 -5.08 -18.01
CA LEU A 171 6.00 -4.10 -18.00
C LEU A 171 6.03 -3.36 -19.34
N GLU A 172 6.19 -2.04 -19.28
CA GLU A 172 6.29 -1.19 -20.48
C GLU A 172 7.68 -1.25 -21.13
N ASP A 173 8.69 -1.63 -20.35
CA ASP A 173 10.10 -1.73 -20.74
C ASP A 173 10.80 -2.77 -19.86
N ASP A 174 12.02 -3.15 -20.19
CA ASP A 174 12.78 -4.14 -19.46
C ASP A 174 13.41 -3.60 -18.16
N GLY A 175 13.70 -4.53 -17.25
CA GLY A 175 14.51 -4.28 -16.06
C GLY A 175 13.76 -3.72 -14.84
N TYR A 176 14.50 -3.59 -13.73
CA TYR A 176 13.96 -3.17 -12.43
C TYR A 176 13.33 -1.77 -12.42
N PRO A 177 13.85 -0.75 -13.13
CA PRO A 177 13.20 0.56 -13.17
C PRO A 177 11.78 0.51 -13.74
N ALA A 178 11.56 -0.26 -14.81
CA ALA A 178 10.23 -0.43 -15.40
C ALA A 178 9.31 -1.19 -14.45
N LEU A 179 9.80 -2.30 -13.88
CA LEU A 179 9.08 -3.08 -12.87
C LEU A 179 8.60 -2.21 -11.70
N VAL A 180 9.49 -1.41 -11.11
CA VAL A 180 9.15 -0.55 -9.97
C VAL A 180 8.10 0.49 -10.33
N ARG A 181 8.17 1.09 -11.52
CA ARG A 181 7.14 2.04 -12.00
C ARG A 181 5.79 1.36 -12.15
N THR A 182 5.75 0.19 -12.79
CA THR A 182 4.51 -0.57 -12.99
C THR A 182 3.91 -1.05 -11.66
N LEU A 183 4.75 -1.49 -10.71
CA LEU A 183 4.31 -1.81 -9.34
C LEU A 183 3.72 -0.58 -8.64
N SER A 184 4.33 0.59 -8.80
CA SER A 184 3.81 1.83 -8.22
C SER A 184 2.43 2.19 -8.75
N GLN A 185 2.24 2.13 -10.07
CA GLN A 185 0.94 2.36 -10.71
C GLN A 185 -0.12 1.36 -10.25
N GLY A 186 0.27 0.09 -10.09
CA GLY A 186 -0.62 -0.94 -9.56
C GLY A 186 -1.05 -0.64 -8.12
N TRP A 187 -0.11 -0.17 -7.28
CA TRP A 187 -0.38 0.20 -5.90
C TRP A 187 -1.30 1.42 -5.78
N GLU A 188 -1.10 2.43 -6.62
CA GLU A 188 -1.99 3.58 -6.71
C GLU A 188 -3.43 3.15 -7.02
N SER A 189 -3.62 2.27 -8.02
CA SER A 189 -4.96 1.74 -8.33
C SER A 189 -5.59 0.95 -7.18
N VAL A 190 -4.80 0.32 -6.30
CA VAL A 190 -5.32 -0.28 -5.06
C VAL A 190 -5.78 0.82 -4.09
N GLY A 191 -5.01 1.89 -3.93
CA GLY A 191 -5.40 3.04 -3.12
C GLY A 191 -6.70 3.71 -3.60
N GLU A 192 -6.87 3.88 -4.92
CA GLU A 192 -8.11 4.39 -5.53
C GLU A 192 -9.31 3.47 -5.26
N GLN A 193 -9.11 2.15 -5.36
CA GLN A 193 -10.16 1.17 -5.01
C GLN A 193 -10.57 1.26 -3.55
N ILE A 194 -9.61 1.44 -2.63
CA ILE A 194 -9.87 1.60 -1.19
C ILE A 194 -10.65 2.90 -0.95
N ALA A 195 -10.26 4.02 -1.55
CA ALA A 195 -10.97 5.30 -1.42
C ALA A 195 -12.44 5.16 -1.89
N ALA A 196 -12.66 4.56 -3.06
CA ALA A 196 -13.99 4.33 -3.59
C ALA A 196 -14.86 3.45 -2.68
N GLU A 197 -14.25 2.46 -2.02
CA GLU A 197 -14.94 1.60 -1.05
C GLU A 197 -15.30 2.37 0.23
N ILE A 198 -14.41 3.21 0.76
CA ILE A 198 -14.70 4.06 1.93
C ILE A 198 -15.95 4.92 1.67
N THR A 199 -15.97 5.65 0.55
CA THR A 199 -17.12 6.50 0.19
C THR A 199 -18.41 5.68 0.03
N ARG A 200 -18.31 4.42 -0.45
CA ARG A 200 -19.47 3.52 -0.56
C ARG A 200 -20.02 3.14 0.81
N GLN A 201 -19.15 2.77 1.75
CA GLN A 201 -19.53 2.36 3.10
C GLN A 201 -20.22 3.52 3.84
N GLU A 202 -19.69 4.73 3.74
CA GLU A 202 -20.28 5.93 4.34
C GLU A 202 -21.69 6.23 3.82
N ARG A 203 -21.90 6.12 2.51
CA ARG A 203 -23.24 6.29 1.90
C ARG A 203 -24.21 5.21 2.37
N SER A 204 -23.75 3.97 2.52
CA SER A 204 -24.59 2.87 3.00
C SER A 204 -25.01 3.06 4.46
N ASN A 205 -24.10 3.56 5.30
CA ASN A 205 -24.37 3.84 6.71
C ASN A 205 -25.37 4.99 6.87
N ALA A 206 -25.18 6.09 6.13
CA ALA A 206 -26.11 7.22 6.14
C ALA A 206 -27.54 6.82 5.69
N GLY A 207 -27.67 5.87 4.76
CA GLY A 207 -28.95 5.33 4.33
C GLY A 207 -29.64 4.46 5.39
N ALA A 208 -28.86 3.68 6.15
CA ALA A 208 -29.37 2.86 7.25
C ALA A 208 -29.95 3.71 8.39
N ASP A 209 -29.24 4.77 8.79
CA ASP A 209 -29.69 5.69 9.84
C ASP A 209 -30.98 6.43 9.44
N ALA A 210 -31.08 6.86 8.18
CA ALA A 210 -32.28 7.52 7.65
C ALA A 210 -33.49 6.59 7.59
N SER A 211 -33.30 5.28 7.40
CA SER A 211 -34.38 4.29 7.43
C SER A 211 -34.79 3.95 8.87
N ALA A 212 -33.83 3.83 9.79
CA ALA A 212 -34.10 3.55 11.20
C ALA A 212 -34.94 4.67 11.85
N ASN A 213 -34.66 5.94 11.50
CA ASN A 213 -35.38 7.10 12.03
C ASN A 213 -36.78 7.31 11.39
N ARG A 214 -37.17 6.54 10.37
CA ARG A 214 -38.49 6.63 9.72
C ARG A 214 -39.51 5.59 10.21
N SER A 215 -39.19 4.77 11.22
CA SER A 215 -40.19 3.88 11.81
C SER A 215 -41.35 4.68 12.41
N PRO A 216 -42.61 4.42 12.01
CA PRO A 216 -43.75 5.20 12.47
C PRO A 216 -44.01 4.94 13.96
N ALA A 217 -44.30 6.03 14.69
CA ALA A 217 -44.76 5.99 16.07
C ALA A 217 -45.91 4.97 16.23
N PRO A 218 -46.02 4.27 17.38
CA PRO A 218 -47.12 3.37 17.63
C PRO A 218 -48.44 4.13 17.50
N SER A 219 -49.30 3.62 16.61
CA SER A 219 -50.64 4.11 16.32
C SER A 219 -51.36 4.49 17.61
N THR A 220 -51.72 5.77 17.74
CA THR A 220 -52.57 6.25 18.82
C THR A 220 -53.85 5.42 18.81
N GLN A 221 -54.00 4.59 19.84
CA GLN A 221 -55.18 3.79 20.05
C GLN A 221 -56.38 4.73 20.13
N SER A 222 -57.22 4.68 19.10
CA SER A 222 -58.42 5.48 18.98
C SER A 222 -59.37 5.13 20.11
N ALA A 223 -59.55 6.05 21.05
CA ALA A 223 -60.61 6.00 22.05
C ALA A 223 -61.98 6.05 21.34
N PRO A 224 -62.97 5.22 21.71
CA PRO A 224 -64.34 5.49 21.35
C PRO A 224 -64.96 6.44 22.38
N ALA A 225 -65.46 7.57 21.85
CA ALA A 225 -66.32 8.52 22.54
C ALA A 225 -67.58 7.82 23.07
N GLY A 226 -68.02 8.25 24.26
CA GLY A 226 -69.07 7.58 25.02
C GLY A 226 -70.50 7.77 24.51
N SER A 227 -71.43 7.24 25.29
CA SER A 227 -72.80 7.73 25.35
C SER A 227 -73.38 7.64 26.77
N PRO A 228 -74.25 8.58 27.18
CA PRO A 228 -74.76 8.71 28.54
C PRO A 228 -76.20 8.19 28.72
N ARG A 229 -76.52 7.71 29.92
CA ARG A 229 -77.85 7.58 30.60
C ARG A 229 -77.71 6.48 31.65
N GLY A 230 -78.18 6.57 32.88
CA GLY A 230 -79.04 7.52 33.56
C GLY A 230 -79.58 6.82 34.83
N THR A 231 -79.56 7.56 35.93
CA THR A 231 -80.56 7.54 37.04
C THR A 231 -80.93 6.23 37.74
N ASP A 232 -80.54 6.20 39.03
CA ASP A 232 -81.40 6.13 40.22
C ASP A 232 -81.94 4.78 40.72
N GLY A 233 -81.92 4.61 42.06
CA GLY A 233 -82.72 3.59 42.75
C GLY A 233 -82.02 2.78 43.85
N SER A 234 -82.08 3.34 45.08
CA SER A 234 -82.20 2.70 46.41
C SER A 234 -81.11 1.78 46.98
#